data_AF-A0A9E3CFR7-F1
#
_entry.id   AF-A0A9E3CFR7-F1
#
_cell.length_a   1.000
_cell.length_b   1.000
_cell.length_c   1.000
_cell.angle_alpha   90.00
_cell.angle_beta   90.00
_cell.angle_gamma   90.00
#
_symmetry.space_group_name_H-M   'P 1'
#
loop_
_entity.id
_entity.type
_entity.pdbx_description
1 polymer ?
#
loop_
_entity_poly.entity_id
_entity_poly.type
_entity_poly.pdbx_seq_one_letter_code
_entity_poly.pdbx_strand_id
1 'polypeptide(L)'
;MSKKQAPEDVVVDVSMKPEALQKLLEQGERPATLHSLMEVYQVDPEVYLQLAVGGAGPDSPRWAQELGELAARVRVIVRRGYEVQSNGNGKVKVVSGEIVEQVAKKEAEEVLAFLRDLNGVTVGREPVRDFAGRQASEAEVVFALGTASDREAARRRVETRMAADPVLLRLSSEDKAAVAAGMPGYVVYGLLYCAPEVIRAPTVVFEGLRGEGRLKRGRAYCGVPKNAYDNDGNPVPRPDKMVYVIYTDAEGYVFDWDWVREGEKPGFPCGYEERFAREVEAWRQQDFRLAGLDGLRPGEFRKGQAWFSQRGDCVFWYSSDSPTFAERLNEDLTVFRTFDTQEVVGSKCKNITRIVSDLQNAVAALLSPREGTDVGALLARSLIRQAEKGALEEEDLQVYHGLYGRLRQSGASADRNLYLYLHGGQVEPDRELVN
;
A
#
# COMPACT_ATOMS: atom_id res chain seq x y z
N MET A 1 17.55 -6.26 48.83
CA MET A 1 16.75 -6.37 47.60
C MET A 1 15.32 -6.71 47.98
N SER A 2 14.41 -5.73 47.99
CA SER A 2 13.00 -5.95 48.31
C SER A 2 12.32 -6.63 47.11
N LYS A 3 11.78 -7.84 47.31
CA LYS A 3 10.92 -8.50 46.34
C LYS A 3 9.63 -7.69 46.25
N LYS A 4 9.52 -6.82 45.25
CA LYS A 4 8.24 -6.21 44.88
C LYS A 4 7.30 -7.34 44.49
N GLN A 5 6.33 -7.63 45.36
CA GLN A 5 5.24 -8.55 45.09
C GLN A 5 4.55 -8.04 43.82
N ALA A 6 4.44 -8.89 42.80
CA ALA A 6 3.68 -8.54 41.60
C ALA A 6 2.24 -8.20 42.04
N PRO A 7 1.62 -7.14 41.47
CA PRO A 7 0.23 -6.83 41.79
C PRO A 7 -0.61 -8.07 41.47
N GLU A 8 -1.41 -8.53 42.42
CA GLU A 8 -2.42 -9.55 42.16
C GLU A 8 -3.29 -9.06 41.01
N ASP A 9 -3.41 -9.86 39.95
CA ASP A 9 -4.27 -9.56 38.82
C ASP A 9 -5.70 -9.42 39.34
N VAL A 10 -6.15 -8.16 39.46
CA VAL A 10 -7.55 -7.87 39.77
C VAL A 10 -8.36 -8.40 38.62
N VAL A 11 -9.01 -9.55 38.82
CA VAL A 11 -10.01 -10.08 37.90
C VAL A 11 -11.15 -9.09 37.90
N VAL A 12 -11.15 -8.21 36.90
CA VAL A 12 -12.27 -7.29 36.66
C VAL A 12 -13.46 -8.13 36.29
N ASP A 13 -14.48 -8.13 37.13
CA ASP A 13 -15.78 -8.70 36.79
C ASP A 13 -16.39 -7.85 35.69
N VAL A 14 -16.40 -8.40 34.48
CA VAL A 14 -16.92 -7.73 33.29
C VAL A 14 -18.41 -8.01 33.07
N SER A 15 -19.08 -8.63 34.04
CA SER A 15 -20.52 -8.86 33.98
C SER A 15 -21.29 -7.55 33.89
N MET A 16 -22.42 -7.60 33.18
CA MET A 16 -23.35 -6.47 33.12
C MET A 16 -23.83 -6.15 34.53
N LYS A 17 -23.70 -4.88 34.95
CA LYS A 17 -24.07 -4.48 36.29
C LYS A 17 -25.58 -4.67 36.51
N PRO A 18 -26.03 -5.05 37.71
CA PRO A 18 -27.46 -5.24 37.99
C PRO A 18 -28.33 -4.05 37.60
N GLU A 19 -27.84 -2.81 37.78
CA GLU A 19 -28.56 -1.60 37.41
C GLU A 19 -28.72 -1.44 35.89
N ALA A 20 -27.70 -1.81 35.11
CA ALA A 20 -27.79 -1.78 33.66
C ALA A 20 -28.74 -2.86 33.14
N LEU A 21 -28.71 -4.06 33.74
CA LEU A 21 -29.65 -5.13 33.40
C LEU A 21 -31.08 -4.70 33.70
N GLN A 22 -31.33 -4.12 34.88
CA GLN A 22 -32.65 -3.59 35.25
C GLN A 22 -33.14 -2.54 34.24
N LYS A 23 -32.29 -1.59 33.85
CA LYS A 23 -32.62 -0.61 32.80
C LYS A 23 -32.93 -1.27 31.46
N LEU A 24 -32.19 -2.30 31.06
CA LEU A 24 -32.46 -3.06 29.84
C LEU A 24 -33.85 -3.71 29.91
N LEU A 25 -34.19 -4.34 31.04
CA LEU A 25 -35.49 -4.99 31.25
C LEU A 25 -36.66 -4.00 31.22
N GLU A 26 -36.47 -2.79 31.77
CA GLU A 26 -37.45 -1.71 31.74
C GLU A 26 -37.77 -1.22 30.32
N GLN A 27 -36.86 -1.43 29.36
CA GLN A 27 -37.10 -1.11 27.94
C GLN A 27 -37.98 -2.15 27.22
N GLY A 28 -38.33 -3.26 27.89
CA GLY A 28 -39.23 -4.28 27.37
C GLY A 28 -38.58 -5.28 26.42
N GLU A 29 -39.26 -6.41 26.23
CA GLU A 29 -38.86 -7.49 25.34
C GLU A 29 -38.79 -7.02 23.88
N ARG A 30 -37.70 -7.39 23.20
CA ARG A 30 -37.42 -7.01 21.82
C ARG A 30 -36.63 -8.11 21.11
N PRO A 31 -36.80 -8.31 19.79
CA PRO A 31 -36.02 -9.29 19.05
C PRO A 31 -34.55 -8.88 18.99
N ALA A 32 -33.63 -9.84 18.95
CA ALA A 32 -32.19 -9.58 18.81
C ALA A 32 -31.84 -9.14 17.38
N THR A 33 -32.07 -7.86 17.07
CA THR A 33 -31.77 -7.24 15.78
C THR A 33 -30.84 -6.03 15.95
N LEU A 34 -30.16 -5.63 14.88
CA LEU A 34 -29.31 -4.42 14.92
C LEU A 34 -30.11 -3.16 15.23
N HIS A 35 -31.36 -3.09 14.75
CA HIS A 35 -32.26 -1.99 15.09
C HIS A 35 -32.57 -1.95 16.58
N SER A 36 -32.89 -3.10 17.20
CA SER A 36 -33.10 -3.21 18.64
C SER A 36 -31.88 -2.77 19.46
N LEU A 37 -30.66 -3.06 18.99
CA LEU A 37 -29.43 -2.59 19.62
C LEU A 37 -29.22 -1.08 19.48
N MET A 38 -29.56 -0.52 18.32
CA MET A 38 -29.53 0.93 18.12
C MET A 38 -30.47 1.64 19.08
N GLU A 39 -31.67 1.12 19.29
CA GLU A 39 -32.62 1.67 20.27
C GLU A 39 -32.03 1.64 21.69
N VAL A 40 -31.44 0.51 22.10
CA VAL A 40 -30.78 0.40 23.43
C VAL A 40 -29.68 1.46 23.56
N TYR A 41 -28.84 1.61 22.53
CA TYR A 41 -27.76 2.58 22.50
C TYR A 41 -28.25 4.03 22.53
N GLN A 42 -29.32 4.34 21.80
CA GLN A 42 -29.92 5.68 21.76
C GLN A 42 -30.54 6.07 23.11
N VAL A 43 -31.11 5.12 23.85
CA VAL A 43 -31.68 5.34 25.18
C VAL A 43 -30.58 5.50 26.23
N ASP A 44 -29.63 4.57 26.26
CA ASP A 44 -28.51 4.59 27.22
C ASP A 44 -27.28 3.88 26.62
N PRO A 45 -26.29 4.63 26.09
CA PRO A 45 -25.07 4.06 25.53
C PRO A 45 -24.33 3.14 26.51
N GLU A 46 -24.39 3.42 27.81
CA GLU A 46 -23.70 2.63 28.83
C GLU A 46 -24.32 1.24 28.98
N VAL A 47 -25.65 1.13 28.87
CA VAL A 47 -26.35 -0.18 28.87
C VAL A 47 -25.93 -1.01 27.67
N TYR A 48 -25.85 -0.40 26.48
CA TYR A 48 -25.34 -1.08 25.29
C TYR A 48 -23.90 -1.56 25.47
N LEU A 49 -23.01 -0.69 25.97
CA LEU A 49 -21.59 -1.02 26.15
C LEU A 49 -21.40 -2.16 27.14
N GLN A 50 -22.13 -2.15 28.27
CA GLN A 50 -22.10 -3.25 29.24
C GLN A 50 -22.65 -4.55 28.64
N LEU A 51 -23.74 -4.46 27.86
CA LEU A 51 -24.32 -5.60 27.18
C LEU A 51 -23.35 -6.20 26.14
N ALA A 52 -22.62 -5.37 25.39
CA ALA A 52 -21.63 -5.79 24.38
C ALA A 52 -20.36 -6.40 24.97
N VAL A 53 -20.03 -6.04 26.22
CA VAL A 53 -18.81 -6.47 26.90
C VAL A 53 -19.06 -7.68 27.80
N GLY A 54 -20.12 -7.65 28.60
CA GLY A 54 -20.44 -8.65 29.61
C GLY A 54 -21.54 -9.64 29.22
N GLY A 55 -22.36 -9.30 28.22
CA GLY A 55 -23.58 -10.04 27.90
C GLY A 55 -24.66 -9.89 28.97
N ALA A 56 -25.83 -10.47 28.73
CA ALA A 56 -26.83 -10.66 29.77
C ALA A 56 -26.49 -11.97 30.52
N GLY A 57 -26.50 -11.95 31.85
CA GLY A 57 -26.17 -13.13 32.66
C GLY A 57 -27.10 -14.32 32.38
N PRO A 58 -26.72 -15.56 32.77
CA PRO A 58 -27.47 -16.78 32.44
C PRO A 58 -28.90 -16.82 32.99
N ASP A 59 -29.16 -16.07 34.08
CA ASP A 59 -30.49 -15.96 34.69
C ASP A 59 -31.37 -14.88 34.03
N SER A 60 -30.85 -14.15 33.03
CA SER A 60 -31.60 -13.12 32.31
C SER A 60 -32.62 -13.75 31.35
N PRO A 61 -33.69 -13.04 30.97
CA PRO A 61 -34.58 -13.49 29.91
C PRO A 61 -33.83 -13.80 28.60
N ARG A 62 -34.29 -14.81 27.86
CA ARG A 62 -33.65 -15.28 26.63
C ARG A 62 -33.41 -14.17 25.61
N TRP A 63 -34.36 -13.25 25.43
CA TRP A 63 -34.22 -12.14 24.49
C TRP A 63 -33.04 -11.21 24.84
N ALA A 64 -32.76 -11.00 26.14
CA ALA A 64 -31.65 -10.17 26.60
C ALA A 64 -30.31 -10.88 26.37
N GLN A 65 -30.28 -12.21 26.54
CA GLN A 65 -29.10 -13.03 26.23
C GLN A 65 -28.78 -12.97 24.73
N GLU A 66 -29.78 -13.19 23.87
CA GLU A 66 -29.61 -13.12 22.40
C GLU A 66 -29.18 -11.72 21.94
N LEU A 67 -29.70 -10.66 22.58
CA LEU A 67 -29.30 -9.29 22.32
C LEU A 67 -27.85 -9.02 22.78
N GLY A 68 -27.44 -9.60 23.91
CA GLY A 68 -26.05 -9.58 24.40
C GLY A 68 -25.07 -10.24 23.43
N GLU A 69 -25.42 -11.41 22.90
CA GLU A 69 -24.61 -12.08 21.89
C GLU A 69 -24.46 -11.24 20.62
N LEU A 70 -25.55 -10.61 20.15
CA LEU A 70 -25.49 -9.71 19.00
C LEU A 70 -24.62 -8.48 19.30
N ALA A 71 -24.75 -7.87 20.48
CA ALA A 71 -23.94 -6.72 20.90
C ALA A 71 -22.45 -7.08 20.93
N ALA A 72 -22.10 -8.27 21.42
CA ALA A 72 -20.74 -8.79 21.40
C ALA A 72 -20.21 -8.99 19.96
N ARG A 73 -21.03 -9.50 19.03
CA ARG A 73 -20.65 -9.58 17.60
C ARG A 73 -20.43 -8.20 16.99
N VAL A 74 -21.31 -7.24 17.26
CA VAL A 74 -21.15 -5.85 16.79
C VAL A 74 -19.87 -5.23 17.32
N ARG A 75 -19.51 -5.45 18.59
CA ARG A 75 -18.22 -5.02 19.14
C ARG A 75 -17.04 -5.60 18.35
N VAL A 76 -17.08 -6.88 17.98
CA VAL A 76 -16.02 -7.49 17.16
C VAL A 76 -15.95 -6.85 15.77
N ILE A 77 -17.11 -6.63 15.13
CA ILE A 77 -17.23 -5.95 13.82
C ILE A 77 -16.59 -4.56 13.88
N VAL A 78 -16.93 -3.76 14.90
CA VAL A 78 -16.40 -2.40 15.05
C VAL A 78 -14.88 -2.43 15.32
N ARG A 79 -14.41 -3.28 16.25
CA ARG A 79 -12.98 -3.36 16.62
C ARG A 79 -12.08 -3.82 15.48
N ARG A 80 -12.56 -4.75 14.64
CA ARG A 80 -11.78 -5.30 13.51
C ARG A 80 -11.91 -4.47 12.24
N GLY A 81 -12.82 -3.50 12.21
CA GLY A 81 -13.26 -2.87 10.97
C GLY A 81 -14.19 -3.78 10.16
N TYR A 82 -14.93 -3.19 9.24
CA TYR A 82 -15.93 -3.89 8.45
C TYR A 82 -16.05 -3.33 7.03
N GLU A 83 -16.50 -4.18 6.12
CA GLU A 83 -16.85 -3.84 4.76
C GLU A 83 -18.36 -3.93 4.54
N VAL A 84 -18.87 -3.13 3.61
CA VAL A 84 -20.29 -3.07 3.28
C VAL A 84 -20.49 -3.57 1.87
N GLN A 85 -21.24 -4.67 1.73
CA GLN A 85 -21.52 -5.29 0.44
C GLN A 85 -23.02 -5.21 0.12
N SER A 86 -23.36 -4.69 -1.06
CA SER A 86 -24.74 -4.66 -1.55
C SER A 86 -25.03 -5.91 -2.37
N ASN A 87 -26.03 -6.71 -1.97
CA ASN A 87 -26.30 -8.00 -2.62
C ASN A 87 -27.41 -7.94 -3.70
N GLY A 88 -27.88 -6.75 -4.09
CA GLY A 88 -29.00 -6.58 -5.03
C GLY A 88 -30.39 -7.01 -4.51
N ASN A 89 -30.45 -7.96 -3.56
CA ASN A 89 -31.68 -8.55 -3.01
C ASN A 89 -32.36 -7.70 -1.93
N GLY A 90 -32.23 -6.37 -1.98
CA GLY A 90 -32.78 -5.48 -0.95
C GLY A 90 -32.15 -5.63 0.44
N LYS A 91 -30.98 -6.27 0.54
CA LYS A 91 -30.20 -6.40 1.78
C LYS A 91 -28.75 -5.94 1.57
N VAL A 92 -28.16 -5.44 2.64
CA VAL A 92 -26.76 -5.04 2.76
C VAL A 92 -26.08 -5.98 3.75
N LYS A 93 -24.89 -6.47 3.42
CA LYS A 93 -24.04 -7.26 4.32
C LYS A 93 -22.99 -6.35 4.95
N VAL A 94 -22.84 -6.43 6.26
CA VAL A 94 -21.71 -5.90 7.02
C VAL A 94 -20.79 -7.07 7.33
N VAL A 95 -19.59 -7.06 6.76
CA VAL A 95 -18.64 -8.18 6.82
C VAL A 95 -17.41 -7.79 7.63
N SER A 96 -17.07 -8.58 8.64
CA SER A 96 -15.84 -8.42 9.43
C SER A 96 -15.20 -9.79 9.70
N GLY A 97 -14.29 -10.19 8.81
CA GLY A 97 -13.75 -11.55 8.79
C GLY A 97 -14.86 -12.57 8.53
N GLU A 98 -15.04 -13.51 9.46
CA GLU A 98 -16.08 -14.55 9.38
C GLU A 98 -17.46 -14.08 9.85
N ILE A 99 -17.55 -12.90 10.47
CA ILE A 99 -18.82 -12.36 10.97
C ILE A 99 -19.51 -11.62 9.81
N VAL A 100 -20.73 -12.06 9.49
CA VAL A 100 -21.57 -11.44 8.46
C VAL A 100 -22.92 -11.10 9.07
N GLU A 101 -23.21 -9.81 9.17
CA GLU A 101 -24.52 -9.31 9.59
C GLU A 101 -25.30 -8.78 8.39
N GLN A 102 -26.59 -9.09 8.30
CA GLN A 102 -27.44 -8.66 7.20
C GLN A 102 -28.44 -7.60 7.68
N VAL A 103 -28.49 -6.49 6.96
CA VAL A 103 -29.39 -5.36 7.21
C VAL A 103 -30.33 -5.21 6.02
N ALA A 104 -31.60 -4.88 6.27
CA ALA A 104 -32.49 -4.46 5.19
C ALA A 104 -31.94 -3.19 4.55
N LYS A 105 -32.00 -3.07 3.21
CA LYS A 105 -31.44 -1.91 2.49
C LYS A 105 -31.99 -0.57 2.98
N LYS A 106 -33.26 -0.55 3.41
CA LYS A 106 -33.93 0.64 3.96
C LYS A 106 -33.38 1.10 5.33
N GLU A 107 -32.74 0.20 6.08
CA GLU A 107 -32.16 0.45 7.42
C GLU A 107 -30.64 0.61 7.37
N ALA A 108 -30.02 0.33 6.22
CA ALA A 108 -28.58 0.25 6.09
C ALA A 108 -27.88 1.57 6.43
N GLU A 109 -28.43 2.72 6.03
CA GLU A 109 -27.83 4.02 6.35
C GLU A 109 -27.77 4.28 7.86
N GLU A 110 -28.85 4.00 8.58
CA GLU A 110 -28.92 4.21 10.02
C GLU A 110 -28.01 3.23 10.78
N VAL A 111 -27.98 1.95 10.39
CA VAL A 111 -27.06 0.96 10.98
C VAL A 111 -25.61 1.36 10.74
N LEU A 112 -25.28 1.83 9.53
CA LEU A 112 -23.92 2.27 9.23
C LEU A 112 -23.53 3.54 10.01
N ALA A 113 -24.49 4.44 10.26
CA ALA A 113 -24.26 5.58 11.14
C ALA A 113 -23.99 5.13 12.58
N PHE A 114 -24.78 4.20 13.11
CA PHE A 114 -24.59 3.60 14.43
C PHE A 114 -23.22 2.92 14.57
N LEU A 115 -22.80 2.10 13.60
CA LEU A 115 -21.50 1.43 13.65
C LEU A 115 -20.32 2.42 13.59
N ARG A 116 -20.47 3.54 12.85
CA ARG A 116 -19.45 4.61 12.81
C ARG A 116 -19.35 5.35 14.13
N ASP A 117 -20.50 5.63 14.76
CA ASP A 117 -20.57 6.27 16.07
C ASP A 117 -19.88 5.41 17.14
N LEU A 118 -20.17 4.10 17.17
CA LEU A 118 -19.48 3.14 18.03
C LEU A 118 -17.97 3.05 17.78
N ASN A 119 -17.53 3.27 16.54
CA ASN A 119 -16.10 3.27 16.20
C ASN A 119 -15.40 4.56 16.64
N GLY A 120 -16.12 5.53 17.23
CA GLY A 120 -15.59 6.86 17.54
C GLY A 120 -15.17 7.64 16.28
N VAL A 121 -15.59 7.19 15.10
CA VAL A 121 -15.47 7.95 13.85
C VAL A 121 -16.75 8.76 13.74
N THR A 122 -16.92 9.73 14.63
CA THR A 122 -17.90 10.79 14.40
C THR A 122 -17.52 11.45 13.09
N VAL A 123 -18.32 11.22 12.04
CA VAL A 123 -18.33 12.06 10.85
C VAL A 123 -18.95 13.38 11.29
N GLY A 124 -18.20 14.14 12.10
CA GLY A 124 -18.49 15.53 12.35
C GLY A 124 -18.38 16.25 11.02
N ARG A 125 -19.29 17.18 10.75
CA ARG A 125 -19.12 18.18 9.69
C ARG A 125 -17.85 19.03 9.89
N GLU A 126 -17.20 18.91 11.05
CA GLU A 126 -15.87 19.44 11.32
C GLU A 126 -14.94 18.33 11.86
N PRO A 127 -13.79 18.08 11.22
CA PRO A 127 -12.85 17.03 11.58
C PRO A 127 -11.91 17.55 12.66
N VAL A 128 -12.41 17.75 13.88
CA VAL A 128 -11.54 18.00 15.03
C VAL A 128 -11.74 16.87 16.02
N ARG A 129 -10.65 16.13 16.29
CA ARG A 129 -10.57 15.21 17.43
C ARG A 129 -10.54 16.05 18.70
N ASP A 130 -11.68 16.60 19.09
CA ASP A 130 -11.87 17.18 20.40
C ASP A 130 -11.90 16.04 21.41
N PHE A 131 -10.71 15.57 21.81
CA PHE A 131 -10.54 14.87 23.08
C PHE A 131 -10.68 15.88 24.23
N ALA A 132 -11.81 16.59 24.29
CA ALA A 132 -12.23 17.19 25.54
C ALA A 132 -12.45 16.02 26.51
N GLY A 133 -11.56 15.88 27.49
CA GLY A 133 -11.40 14.69 28.31
C GLY A 133 -12.63 14.35 29.16
N ARG A 134 -13.67 13.78 28.53
CA ARG A 134 -14.74 13.12 29.26
C ARG A 134 -14.20 11.84 29.87
N GLN A 135 -14.59 11.58 31.10
CA GLN A 135 -14.28 10.32 31.76
C GLN A 135 -14.99 9.20 31.01
N ALA A 136 -14.23 8.26 30.44
CA ALA A 136 -14.78 7.07 29.81
C ALA A 136 -15.20 6.06 30.88
N SER A 137 -16.33 5.37 30.66
CA SER A 137 -16.72 4.26 31.52
C SER A 137 -15.80 3.06 31.32
N GLU A 138 -15.78 2.14 32.28
CA GLU A 138 -15.02 0.90 32.14
C GLU A 138 -15.52 0.06 30.95
N ALA A 139 -16.84 0.00 30.74
CA ALA A 139 -17.44 -0.69 29.60
C ALA A 139 -16.99 -0.06 28.28
N GLU A 140 -16.92 1.27 28.19
CA GLU A 140 -16.39 1.98 27.02
C GLU A 140 -14.93 1.64 26.75
N VAL A 141 -14.08 1.66 27.79
CA VAL A 141 -12.66 1.31 27.67
C VAL A 141 -12.49 -0.14 27.23
N VAL A 142 -13.25 -1.08 27.79
CA VAL A 142 -13.20 -2.50 27.40
C VAL A 142 -13.79 -2.72 26.00
N PHE A 143 -14.84 -1.99 25.63
CA PHE A 143 -15.42 -2.03 24.30
C PHE A 143 -14.38 -1.63 23.25
N ALA A 144 -13.72 -0.49 23.44
CA ALA A 144 -12.74 0.05 22.50
C ALA A 144 -11.40 -0.72 22.51
N LEU A 145 -10.80 -0.91 23.68
CA LEU A 145 -9.43 -1.44 23.80
C LEU A 145 -9.36 -2.96 23.99
N GLY A 146 -10.49 -3.60 24.31
CA GLY A 146 -10.53 -5.02 24.63
C GLY A 146 -10.45 -5.33 26.12
N THR A 147 -10.44 -6.62 26.44
CA THR A 147 -10.31 -7.12 27.82
C THR A 147 -8.98 -6.71 28.47
N ALA A 148 -8.84 -6.87 29.78
CA ALA A 148 -7.55 -6.65 30.45
C ALA A 148 -6.44 -7.52 29.83
N SER A 149 -6.75 -8.78 29.48
CA SER A 149 -5.85 -9.68 28.77
C SER A 149 -5.50 -9.17 27.37
N ASP A 150 -6.46 -8.66 26.59
CA ASP A 150 -6.20 -8.07 25.27
C ASP A 150 -5.22 -6.88 25.38
N ARG A 151 -5.44 -6.03 26.39
CA ARG A 151 -4.63 -4.83 26.65
C ARG A 151 -3.22 -5.21 27.10
N GLU A 152 -3.09 -6.17 28.01
CA GLU A 152 -1.78 -6.65 28.47
C GLU A 152 -1.02 -7.35 27.33
N ALA A 153 -1.71 -8.15 26.51
CA ALA A 153 -1.12 -8.73 25.31
C ALA A 153 -0.68 -7.65 24.32
N ALA A 154 -1.47 -6.59 24.13
CA ALA A 154 -1.09 -5.44 23.32
C ALA A 154 0.12 -4.70 23.89
N ARG A 155 0.16 -4.49 25.21
CA ARG A 155 1.28 -3.87 25.91
C ARG A 155 2.56 -4.67 25.74
N ARG A 156 2.52 -5.99 25.98
CA ARG A 156 3.67 -6.90 25.76
C ARG A 156 4.14 -6.89 24.31
N ARG A 157 3.22 -6.84 23.32
CA ARG A 157 3.59 -6.67 21.90
C ARG A 157 4.33 -5.36 21.66
N VAL A 158 3.85 -4.26 22.24
CA VAL A 158 4.52 -2.94 22.14
C VAL A 158 5.88 -2.97 22.84
N GLU A 159 5.97 -3.50 24.05
CA GLU A 159 7.22 -3.62 24.81
C GLU A 159 8.25 -4.50 24.09
N THR A 160 7.82 -5.64 23.54
CA THR A 160 8.69 -6.53 22.75
C THR A 160 9.18 -5.81 21.49
N ARG A 161 8.30 -5.07 20.79
CA ARG A 161 8.68 -4.26 19.62
C ARG A 161 9.63 -3.12 19.99
N MET A 162 9.45 -2.48 21.14
CA MET A 162 10.34 -1.42 21.63
C MET A 162 11.70 -1.96 22.11
N ALA A 163 11.75 -3.22 22.56
CA ALA A 163 12.98 -3.88 22.97
C ALA A 163 13.77 -4.48 21.79
N ALA A 164 13.13 -4.72 20.65
CA ALA A 164 13.79 -5.20 19.45
C ALA A 164 14.61 -4.09 18.78
N ASP A 165 15.83 -4.40 18.36
CA ASP A 165 16.63 -3.47 17.57
C ASP A 165 15.90 -3.15 16.25
N PRO A 166 15.70 -1.87 15.91
CA PRO A 166 14.96 -1.51 14.72
C PRO A 166 15.75 -1.92 13.47
N VAL A 167 15.03 -2.45 12.47
CA VAL A 167 15.58 -2.66 11.14
C VAL A 167 15.73 -1.29 10.48
N LEU A 168 16.98 -0.85 10.35
CA LEU A 168 17.32 0.44 9.76
C LEU A 168 17.38 0.34 8.23
N LEU A 169 16.50 1.09 7.58
CA LEU A 169 16.53 1.37 6.16
C LEU A 169 17.23 2.71 5.91
N ARG A 170 17.88 2.87 4.75
CA ARG A 170 18.72 4.05 4.46
C ARG A 170 18.83 4.31 2.96
N LEU A 171 19.16 5.54 2.58
CA LEU A 171 19.57 5.83 1.20
C LEU A 171 21.09 5.69 1.05
N SER A 172 21.52 5.27 -0.15
CA SER A 172 22.93 5.35 -0.52
C SER A 172 23.35 6.80 -0.73
N SER A 173 24.66 7.09 -0.70
CA SER A 173 25.17 8.43 -1.03
C SER A 173 24.85 8.84 -2.46
N GLU A 174 24.81 7.88 -3.39
CA GLU A 174 24.45 8.09 -4.80
C GLU A 174 22.99 8.49 -4.95
N ASP A 175 22.06 7.75 -4.33
CA ASP A 175 20.62 8.07 -4.40
C ASP A 175 20.32 9.41 -3.72
N LYS A 176 21.04 9.77 -2.64
CA LYS A 176 20.95 11.10 -2.02
C LYS A 176 21.43 12.20 -2.98
N ALA A 177 22.52 11.97 -3.70
CA ALA A 177 23.01 12.91 -4.68
C ALA A 177 22.01 13.09 -5.83
N ALA A 178 21.39 11.99 -6.30
CA ALA A 178 20.35 12.04 -7.33
C ALA A 178 19.13 12.87 -6.88
N VAL A 179 18.67 12.69 -5.64
CA VAL A 179 17.59 13.49 -5.05
C VAL A 179 17.93 14.99 -5.07
N ALA A 180 19.15 15.35 -4.67
CA ALA A 180 19.62 16.73 -4.68
C ALA A 180 19.90 17.28 -6.10
N ALA A 181 20.05 16.42 -7.10
CA ALA A 181 20.46 16.78 -8.45
C ALA A 181 19.30 17.09 -9.42
N GLY A 182 18.06 17.16 -8.93
CA GLY A 182 16.92 17.68 -9.69
C GLY A 182 15.82 16.67 -10.02
N MET A 183 15.55 15.73 -9.12
CA MET A 183 14.28 14.97 -9.14
C MET A 183 13.08 15.92 -8.94
N PRO A 184 11.87 15.56 -9.42
CA PRO A 184 10.68 16.33 -9.09
C PRO A 184 10.48 16.49 -7.58
N GLY A 185 10.05 17.67 -7.14
CA GLY A 185 9.85 17.98 -5.72
C GLY A 185 8.91 16.99 -5.02
N TYR A 186 7.79 16.63 -5.65
CA TYR A 186 6.81 15.68 -5.09
C TYR A 186 7.41 14.30 -4.81
N VAL A 187 8.38 13.85 -5.62
CA VAL A 187 9.08 12.57 -5.41
C VAL A 187 9.94 12.67 -4.14
N VAL A 188 10.67 13.77 -3.97
CA VAL A 188 11.53 14.00 -2.81
C VAL A 188 10.71 14.17 -1.53
N TYR A 189 9.61 14.91 -1.57
CA TYR A 189 8.73 15.07 -0.42
C TYR A 189 7.97 13.79 -0.08
N GLY A 190 7.64 12.97 -1.09
CA GLY A 190 7.18 11.60 -0.87
C GLY A 190 8.20 10.78 -0.05
N LEU A 191 9.49 10.84 -0.39
CA LEU A 191 10.53 10.19 0.41
C LEU A 191 10.64 10.75 1.83
N LEU A 192 10.50 12.07 2.00
CA LEU A 192 10.65 12.72 3.31
C LEU A 192 9.47 12.46 4.25
N TYR A 193 8.26 12.31 3.72
CA TYR A 193 7.04 12.31 4.52
C TYR A 193 6.19 11.05 4.36
N CYS A 194 6.00 10.55 3.14
CA CYS A 194 5.22 9.34 2.89
C CYS A 194 6.02 8.07 3.25
N ALA A 195 7.29 7.98 2.82
CA ALA A 195 8.10 6.79 3.06
C ALA A 195 8.29 6.46 4.55
N PRO A 196 8.58 7.42 5.47
CA PRO A 196 8.69 7.11 6.89
C PRO A 196 7.37 6.64 7.52
N GLU A 197 6.23 7.16 7.05
CA GLU A 197 4.90 6.72 7.51
C GLU A 197 4.65 5.26 7.11
N VAL A 198 4.85 4.93 5.83
CA VAL A 198 4.67 3.57 5.30
C VAL A 198 5.67 2.60 5.89
N ILE A 199 6.93 2.98 6.07
CA ILE A 199 7.95 2.10 6.68
C ILE A 199 7.61 1.80 8.15
N ARG A 200 7.10 2.79 8.89
CA ARG A 200 6.75 2.61 10.32
C ARG A 200 5.55 1.69 10.51
N ALA A 201 4.60 1.73 9.58
CA ALA A 201 3.35 0.98 9.62
C ALA A 201 2.93 0.53 8.21
N PRO A 202 3.66 -0.42 7.58
CA PRO A 202 3.29 -0.89 6.26
C PRO A 202 2.00 -1.69 6.37
N THR A 203 1.19 -1.67 5.32
CA THR A 203 0.03 -2.58 5.20
C THR A 203 0.51 -3.98 4.84
N VAL A 204 1.52 -4.07 3.98
CA VAL A 204 2.13 -5.33 3.53
C VAL A 204 3.60 -5.11 3.18
N VAL A 205 4.42 -6.14 3.38
CA VAL A 205 5.79 -6.19 2.89
C VAL A 205 5.95 -7.40 1.99
N PHE A 206 6.49 -7.20 0.80
CA PHE A 206 6.83 -8.26 -0.14
C PHE A 206 8.33 -8.48 -0.23
N GLU A 207 8.73 -9.67 -0.64
CA GLU A 207 10.11 -10.02 -1.02
C GLU A 207 10.15 -10.53 -2.47
N GLY A 208 11.28 -10.36 -3.13
CA GLY A 208 11.52 -10.88 -4.47
C GLY A 208 11.14 -9.88 -5.54
N LEU A 209 11.84 -8.74 -5.58
CA LEU A 209 11.58 -7.68 -6.56
C LEU A 209 11.92 -8.09 -8.00
N ARG A 210 12.79 -9.10 -8.18
CA ARG A 210 13.23 -9.65 -9.47
C ARG A 210 13.40 -11.18 -9.36
N GLY A 211 13.31 -11.88 -10.48
CA GLY A 211 13.57 -13.33 -10.52
C GLY A 211 15.04 -13.70 -10.27
N GLU A 212 15.95 -12.78 -10.57
CA GLU A 212 17.40 -12.99 -10.51
C GLU A 212 18.18 -11.77 -9.98
N GLY A 213 19.49 -11.95 -9.86
CA GLY A 213 20.40 -10.90 -9.39
C GLY A 213 20.21 -10.50 -7.93
N ARG A 214 20.80 -9.36 -7.55
CA ARG A 214 20.81 -8.91 -6.16
C ARG A 214 19.44 -8.49 -5.61
N LEU A 215 18.49 -8.16 -6.49
CA LEU A 215 17.14 -7.74 -6.12
C LEU A 215 16.17 -8.91 -5.92
N LYS A 216 16.63 -10.16 -6.12
CA LYS A 216 15.90 -11.38 -5.77
C LYS A 216 15.51 -11.46 -4.29
N ARG A 217 16.26 -10.79 -3.41
CA ARG A 217 15.95 -10.66 -1.97
C ARG A 217 15.61 -9.23 -1.56
N GLY A 218 15.39 -8.36 -2.55
CA GLY A 218 14.88 -7.02 -2.29
C GLY A 218 13.45 -7.09 -1.75
N ARG A 219 13.03 -6.01 -1.09
CA ARG A 219 11.71 -5.90 -0.46
C ARG A 219 10.93 -4.70 -0.98
N ALA A 220 9.60 -4.83 -0.98
CA ALA A 220 8.68 -3.72 -1.21
C ALA A 220 7.84 -3.50 0.05
N TYR A 221 7.85 -2.29 0.59
CA TYR A 221 7.02 -1.87 1.71
C TYR A 221 5.86 -1.06 1.15
N CYS A 222 4.63 -1.55 1.33
CA CYS A 222 3.44 -0.95 0.74
C CYS A 222 2.55 -0.42 1.86
N GLY A 223 1.97 0.76 1.68
CA GLY A 223 1.03 1.34 2.61
C GLY A 223 0.34 2.56 2.05
N VAL A 224 -0.65 3.06 2.79
CA VAL A 224 -1.45 4.20 2.34
C VAL A 224 -1.23 5.35 3.32
N PRO A 225 -0.25 6.24 3.07
CA PRO A 225 0.01 7.37 3.95
C PRO A 225 -1.20 8.31 3.96
N LYS A 226 -1.28 9.18 4.97
CA LYS A 226 -2.40 10.12 5.12
C LYS A 226 -2.51 11.11 3.97
N ASN A 227 -1.36 11.66 3.56
CA ASN A 227 -1.26 12.71 2.55
C ASN A 227 -0.30 12.30 1.44
N ALA A 228 -0.47 12.91 0.28
CA ALA A 228 0.60 13.11 -0.69
C ALA A 228 1.19 14.52 -0.52
N TYR A 229 2.21 14.85 -1.31
CA TYR A 229 2.88 16.14 -1.24
C TYR A 229 3.11 16.66 -2.66
N ASP A 230 2.92 17.95 -2.86
CA ASP A 230 3.22 18.64 -4.12
C ASP A 230 4.72 18.97 -4.25
N ASN A 231 5.08 19.72 -5.30
CA ASN A 231 6.47 20.12 -5.55
C ASN A 231 7.04 21.13 -4.55
N ASP A 232 6.19 21.79 -3.77
CA ASP A 232 6.57 22.75 -2.74
C ASP A 232 6.62 22.11 -1.35
N GLY A 233 6.16 20.85 -1.23
CA GLY A 233 6.12 20.11 0.01
C GLY A 233 4.86 20.39 0.84
N ASN A 234 3.84 21.00 0.25
CA ASN A 234 2.55 21.15 0.91
C ASN A 234 1.82 19.80 0.91
N PRO A 235 1.15 19.45 2.02
CA PRO A 235 0.32 18.26 2.05
C PRO A 235 -0.91 18.47 1.15
N VAL A 236 -1.14 17.51 0.27
CA VAL A 236 -2.35 17.43 -0.56
C VAL A 236 -3.10 16.13 -0.25
N PRO A 237 -4.40 16.03 -0.55
CA PRO A 237 -5.12 14.78 -0.44
C PRO A 237 -4.37 13.67 -1.16
N ARG A 238 -4.26 12.51 -0.51
CA ARG A 238 -3.68 11.34 -1.18
C ARG A 238 -4.50 10.99 -2.43
N PRO A 239 -3.87 10.52 -3.51
CA PRO A 239 -4.58 10.05 -4.68
C PRO A 239 -5.52 8.88 -4.35
N ASP A 240 -6.71 8.90 -4.94
CA ASP A 240 -7.70 7.82 -4.76
C ASP A 240 -7.21 6.49 -5.35
N LYS A 241 -7.48 5.39 -4.63
CA LYS A 241 -7.14 4.01 -5.05
C LYS A 241 -5.67 3.83 -5.43
N MET A 242 -4.78 4.48 -4.68
CA MET A 242 -3.34 4.37 -4.84
C MET A 242 -2.70 3.92 -3.53
N VAL A 243 -1.66 3.12 -3.66
CA VAL A 243 -0.79 2.69 -2.56
C VAL A 243 0.60 3.25 -2.80
N TYR A 244 1.26 3.69 -1.74
CA TYR A 244 2.63 4.16 -1.80
C TYR A 244 3.58 3.00 -1.50
N VAL A 245 4.57 2.79 -2.37
CA VAL A 245 5.47 1.65 -2.30
C VAL A 245 6.92 2.12 -2.22
N ILE A 246 7.67 1.54 -1.28
CA ILE A 246 9.11 1.79 -1.11
C ILE A 246 9.86 0.50 -1.40
N TYR A 247 10.86 0.57 -2.27
CA TYR A 247 11.68 -0.57 -2.64
C TYR A 247 13.05 -0.50 -1.99
N THR A 248 13.47 -1.63 -1.42
CA THR A 248 14.81 -1.78 -0.85
C THR A 248 15.53 -2.98 -1.42
N ASP A 249 16.85 -2.92 -1.45
CA ASP A 249 17.66 -4.13 -1.66
C ASP A 249 17.68 -5.00 -0.39
N ALA A 250 18.41 -6.11 -0.45
CA ALA A 250 18.54 -7.05 0.66
C ALA A 250 19.34 -6.49 1.86
N GLU A 251 20.09 -5.40 1.66
CA GLU A 251 20.89 -4.72 2.69
C GLU A 251 20.12 -3.58 3.37
N GLY A 252 18.85 -3.36 2.98
CA GLY A 252 17.99 -2.31 3.52
C GLY A 252 18.23 -0.94 2.91
N TYR A 253 18.90 -0.85 1.76
CA TYR A 253 19.01 0.42 1.05
C TYR A 253 17.77 0.69 0.21
N VAL A 254 17.12 1.82 0.48
CA VAL A 254 16.03 2.37 -0.34
C VAL A 254 16.63 2.93 -1.62
N PHE A 255 16.11 2.47 -2.76
CA PHE A 255 16.59 2.88 -4.08
C PHE A 255 15.47 3.42 -5.00
N ASP A 256 14.21 3.28 -4.60
CA ASP A 256 13.04 3.62 -5.43
C ASP A 256 11.78 3.72 -4.55
N TRP A 257 10.87 4.63 -4.89
CA TRP A 257 9.61 4.83 -4.19
C TRP A 257 8.60 5.55 -5.09
N ASP A 258 7.36 5.07 -5.12
CA ASP A 258 6.33 5.61 -6.01
C ASP A 258 4.92 5.37 -5.45
N TRP A 259 3.97 6.20 -5.89
CA TRP A 259 2.55 5.83 -5.88
C TRP A 259 2.28 4.82 -6.99
N VAL A 260 1.52 3.76 -6.71
CA VAL A 260 1.06 2.78 -7.70
C VAL A 260 -0.43 2.51 -7.48
N ARG A 261 -1.12 2.04 -8.53
CA ARG A 261 -2.53 1.65 -8.40
C ARG A 261 -2.70 0.60 -7.32
N GLU A 262 -3.68 0.79 -6.44
CA GLU A 262 -4.12 -0.20 -5.47
C GLU A 262 -4.89 -1.32 -6.19
N GLY A 263 -4.68 -2.55 -5.75
CA GLY A 263 -5.39 -3.73 -6.25
C GLY A 263 -6.73 -3.94 -5.55
N GLU A 264 -7.29 -5.15 -5.68
CA GLU A 264 -8.55 -5.51 -5.03
C GLU A 264 -8.44 -5.57 -3.50
N LYS A 265 -7.28 -5.98 -3.00
CA LYS A 265 -6.99 -6.04 -1.56
C LYS A 265 -6.49 -4.67 -1.08
N PRO A 266 -7.16 -4.02 -0.10
CA PRO A 266 -6.74 -2.69 0.39
C PRO A 266 -5.29 -2.66 0.88
N GLY A 267 -4.55 -1.65 0.41
CA GLY A 267 -3.13 -1.42 0.65
C GLY A 267 -2.18 -2.35 -0.10
N PHE A 268 -2.68 -3.17 -1.03
CA PHE A 268 -1.87 -4.00 -1.91
C PHE A 268 -1.75 -3.32 -3.28
N PRO A 269 -0.57 -3.35 -3.92
CA PRO A 269 -0.44 -2.82 -5.26
C PRO A 269 -1.13 -3.74 -6.28
N CYS A 270 -1.65 -3.17 -7.36
CA CYS A 270 -2.21 -3.94 -8.47
C CYS A 270 -1.15 -4.89 -9.08
N GLY A 271 -1.56 -6.13 -9.37
CA GLY A 271 -0.71 -7.20 -9.90
C GLY A 271 0.40 -7.64 -8.94
N TYR A 272 0.20 -7.58 -7.62
CA TYR A 272 1.28 -7.87 -6.67
C TYR A 272 1.79 -9.32 -6.78
N GLU A 273 0.92 -10.26 -7.15
CA GLU A 273 1.25 -11.67 -7.32
C GLU A 273 2.25 -11.91 -8.46
N GLU A 274 2.16 -11.14 -9.55
CA GLU A 274 3.14 -11.23 -10.64
C GLU A 274 4.39 -10.39 -10.38
N ARG A 275 4.28 -9.38 -9.51
CA ARG A 275 5.37 -8.43 -9.23
C ARG A 275 6.36 -8.90 -8.20
N PHE A 276 5.93 -9.75 -7.26
CA PHE A 276 6.72 -10.15 -6.11
C PHE A 276 6.65 -11.66 -5.88
N ALA A 277 7.73 -12.25 -5.37
CA ALA A 277 7.79 -13.68 -5.13
C ALA A 277 6.89 -14.13 -3.97
N ARG A 278 6.77 -13.32 -2.90
CA ARG A 278 5.93 -13.65 -1.73
C ARG A 278 5.64 -12.46 -0.82
N GLU A 279 4.53 -12.53 -0.08
CA GLU A 279 4.30 -11.74 1.12
C GLU A 279 5.24 -12.23 2.25
N VAL A 280 5.86 -11.30 2.98
CA VAL A 280 6.58 -11.59 4.21
C VAL A 280 5.57 -11.51 5.35
N GLU A 281 5.47 -12.48 6.25
CA GLU A 281 4.55 -12.36 7.40
C GLU A 281 5.24 -11.81 8.65
N ALA A 282 6.52 -12.13 8.81
CA ALA A 282 7.32 -11.81 9.99
C ALA A 282 7.55 -10.29 10.18
N TRP A 283 7.28 -9.45 9.17
CA TRP A 283 7.46 -8.00 9.30
C TRP A 283 6.54 -7.39 10.36
N ARG A 284 5.39 -8.00 10.66
CA ARG A 284 4.42 -7.49 11.65
C ARG A 284 5.01 -7.37 13.07
N GLN A 285 6.12 -8.07 13.33
CA GLN A 285 6.84 -8.06 14.60
C GLN A 285 8.13 -7.20 14.56
N GLN A 286 8.46 -6.61 13.42
CA GLN A 286 9.67 -5.81 13.23
C GLN A 286 9.37 -4.32 13.39
N ASP A 287 10.28 -3.58 14.01
CA ASP A 287 10.26 -2.12 13.99
C ASP A 287 11.17 -1.62 12.87
N PHE A 288 10.62 -1.04 11.82
CA PHE A 288 11.42 -0.46 10.74
C PHE A 288 11.57 1.05 10.93
N ARG A 289 12.75 1.56 10.60
CA ARG A 289 13.04 3.01 10.60
C ARG A 289 13.76 3.38 9.32
N LEU A 290 13.39 4.52 8.74
CA LEU A 290 14.16 5.13 7.65
C LEU A 290 15.09 6.19 8.23
N ALA A 291 16.40 6.01 8.03
CA ALA A 291 17.45 6.88 8.54
C ALA A 291 18.15 7.65 7.41
N GLY A 292 18.84 8.72 7.79
CA GLY A 292 19.70 9.48 6.89
C GLY A 292 18.95 10.39 5.91
N LEU A 293 17.75 10.82 6.27
CA LEU A 293 16.97 11.85 5.56
C LEU A 293 17.34 13.27 6.00
N ASP A 294 18.11 13.42 7.08
CA ASP A 294 18.48 14.72 7.62
C ASP A 294 19.23 15.56 6.59
N GLY A 295 18.80 16.81 6.43
CA GLY A 295 19.38 17.76 5.47
C GLY A 295 18.99 17.51 4.00
N LEU A 296 18.26 16.44 3.69
CA LEU A 296 17.81 16.18 2.31
C LEU A 296 16.73 17.19 1.91
N ARG A 297 16.90 17.82 0.75
CA ARG A 297 15.99 18.81 0.17
C ARG A 297 15.91 18.60 -1.34
N PRO A 298 14.77 18.89 -1.98
CA PRO A 298 14.71 18.86 -3.43
C PRO A 298 15.66 19.91 -4.01
N GLY A 299 16.40 19.54 -5.06
CA GLY A 299 17.08 20.49 -5.93
C GLY A 299 16.09 21.13 -6.93
N GLU A 300 16.57 22.07 -7.74
CA GLU A 300 15.81 22.55 -8.89
C GLU A 300 15.56 21.39 -9.87
N PHE A 301 14.30 21.19 -10.26
CA PHE A 301 13.94 20.13 -11.19
C PHE A 301 14.66 20.29 -12.54
N ARG A 302 15.27 19.21 -13.03
CA ARG A 302 15.99 19.21 -14.30
C ARG A 302 15.31 18.33 -15.32
N LYS A 303 14.43 18.95 -16.11
CA LYS A 303 13.71 18.30 -17.20
C LYS A 303 14.65 17.53 -18.12
N GLY A 304 14.32 16.27 -18.36
CA GLY A 304 15.04 15.39 -19.29
C GLY A 304 16.32 14.78 -18.71
N GLN A 305 16.72 15.15 -17.49
CA GLN A 305 17.87 14.52 -16.85
C GLN A 305 17.51 13.12 -16.37
N ALA A 306 18.31 12.14 -16.77
CA ALA A 306 18.21 10.79 -16.26
C ALA A 306 19.16 10.58 -15.08
N TRP A 307 18.80 9.71 -14.14
CA TRP A 307 19.73 9.20 -13.14
C TRP A 307 19.70 7.68 -13.13
N PHE A 308 20.86 7.09 -12.89
CA PHE A 308 21.00 5.67 -12.64
C PHE A 308 21.03 5.46 -11.13
N SER A 309 20.23 4.53 -10.61
CA SER A 309 20.43 3.99 -9.27
C SER A 309 21.22 2.72 -9.38
N GLN A 310 22.50 2.77 -9.00
CA GLN A 310 23.34 1.59 -9.03
C GLN A 310 22.74 0.48 -8.19
N ARG A 311 22.01 0.74 -7.09
CA ARG A 311 21.39 -0.29 -6.21
C ARG A 311 20.05 -0.82 -6.74
N GLY A 312 19.26 0.02 -7.40
CA GLY A 312 18.03 -0.39 -8.06
C GLY A 312 18.23 -1.11 -9.39
N ASP A 313 19.45 -1.04 -9.96
CA ASP A 313 19.73 -1.46 -11.34
C ASP A 313 18.72 -0.85 -12.31
N CYS A 314 18.43 0.43 -12.12
CA CYS A 314 17.43 1.14 -12.90
C CYS A 314 17.84 2.56 -13.23
N VAL A 315 17.45 3.00 -14.42
CA VAL A 315 17.54 4.40 -14.87
C VAL A 315 16.16 5.01 -14.77
N PHE A 316 16.09 6.20 -14.21
CA PHE A 316 14.87 6.99 -14.11
C PHE A 316 15.02 8.24 -14.94
N TRP A 317 13.91 8.71 -15.50
CA TRP A 317 13.86 9.88 -16.35
C TRP A 317 12.50 10.56 -16.25
N TYR A 318 12.50 11.89 -16.22
CA TYR A 318 11.31 12.73 -16.09
C TYR A 318 11.35 13.88 -17.11
N SER A 319 10.28 14.05 -17.87
CA SER A 319 10.07 15.17 -18.79
C SER A 319 9.21 16.29 -18.21
N SER A 320 8.58 16.05 -17.05
CA SER A 320 7.81 17.02 -16.27
C SER A 320 7.99 16.76 -14.77
N ASP A 321 7.78 17.78 -13.95
CA ASP A 321 7.65 17.69 -12.50
C ASP A 321 6.19 17.56 -12.04
N SER A 322 5.24 17.41 -12.96
CA SER A 322 3.84 17.15 -12.62
C SER A 322 3.72 15.89 -11.74
N PRO A 323 2.93 15.90 -10.65
CA PRO A 323 2.74 14.73 -9.79
C PRO A 323 2.26 13.48 -10.52
N THR A 324 2.91 12.34 -10.26
CA THR A 324 2.66 11.08 -10.99
C THR A 324 2.40 9.87 -10.11
N PHE A 325 1.81 8.84 -10.72
CA PHE A 325 1.92 7.45 -10.27
C PHE A 325 2.71 6.61 -11.27
N ALA A 326 3.28 5.52 -10.79
CA ALA A 326 4.02 4.54 -11.56
C ALA A 326 3.12 3.40 -12.04
N GLU A 327 3.17 3.12 -13.33
CA GLU A 327 2.50 2.00 -13.98
C GLU A 327 3.55 1.05 -14.56
N ARG A 328 3.53 -0.21 -14.12
CA ARG A 328 4.43 -1.24 -14.63
C ARG A 328 3.87 -1.77 -15.96
N LEU A 329 4.61 -1.56 -17.04
CA LEU A 329 4.26 -2.13 -18.35
C LEU A 329 4.77 -3.56 -18.49
N ASN A 330 5.99 -3.81 -18.02
CA ASN A 330 6.58 -5.15 -17.98
C ASN A 330 7.69 -5.23 -16.91
N GLU A 331 8.51 -6.28 -16.94
CA GLU A 331 9.60 -6.47 -15.97
C GLU A 331 10.67 -5.39 -16.03
N ASP A 332 10.94 -4.87 -17.22
CA ASP A 332 12.03 -3.94 -17.52
C ASP A 332 11.57 -2.48 -17.58
N LEU A 333 10.28 -2.21 -17.75
CA LEU A 333 9.76 -0.87 -17.94
C LEU A 333 8.61 -0.53 -16.99
N THR A 334 8.73 0.65 -16.41
CA THR A 334 7.67 1.35 -15.67
C THR A 334 7.55 2.75 -16.25
N VAL A 335 6.33 3.22 -16.46
CA VAL A 335 6.06 4.60 -16.92
C VAL A 335 5.47 5.42 -15.78
N PHE A 336 5.77 6.70 -15.76
CA PHE A 336 5.20 7.66 -14.81
C PHE A 336 4.11 8.45 -15.51
N ARG A 337 2.88 8.34 -15.00
CA ARG A 337 1.71 9.03 -15.54
C ARG A 337 1.21 10.09 -14.57
N THR A 338 0.82 11.24 -15.08
CA THR A 338 0.19 12.30 -14.27
C THR A 338 -1.09 11.77 -13.63
N PHE A 339 -1.41 12.22 -12.41
CA PHE A 339 -2.67 11.83 -11.77
C PHE A 339 -3.89 12.31 -12.55
N ASP A 340 -3.85 13.57 -13.02
CA ASP A 340 -5.00 14.26 -13.62
C ASP A 340 -5.26 13.84 -15.08
N THR A 341 -4.23 13.91 -15.93
CA THR A 341 -4.36 13.69 -17.38
C THR A 341 -3.97 12.29 -17.83
N GLN A 342 -3.35 11.49 -16.96
CA GLN A 342 -2.79 10.17 -17.28
C GLN A 342 -1.71 10.20 -18.38
N GLU A 343 -1.18 11.39 -18.70
CA GLU A 343 -0.11 11.59 -19.68
C GLU A 343 1.20 11.03 -19.15
N VAL A 344 1.97 10.39 -20.04
CA VAL A 344 3.30 9.88 -19.70
C VAL A 344 4.28 11.04 -19.61
N VAL A 345 4.84 11.26 -18.43
CA VAL A 345 5.80 12.35 -18.16
C VAL A 345 7.13 11.84 -17.63
N GLY A 346 7.35 10.53 -17.67
CA GLY A 346 8.61 9.93 -17.29
C GLY A 346 8.60 8.41 -17.40
N SER A 347 9.75 7.81 -17.14
CA SER A 347 9.90 6.36 -17.16
C SER A 347 11.03 5.90 -16.24
N LYS A 348 10.98 4.60 -15.94
CA LYS A 348 11.98 3.85 -15.19
C LYS A 348 12.28 2.57 -15.94
N CYS A 349 13.50 2.49 -16.48
CA CYS A 349 14.04 1.30 -17.10
C CYS A 349 14.82 0.50 -16.04
N LYS A 350 14.54 -0.79 -15.92
CA LYS A 350 15.03 -1.71 -14.88
C LYS A 350 15.90 -2.79 -15.52
N ASN A 351 16.71 -3.46 -14.71
CA ASN A 351 17.62 -4.52 -15.15
C ASN A 351 18.66 -3.99 -16.16
N ILE A 352 19.15 -2.77 -15.94
CA ILE A 352 20.08 -2.07 -16.86
C ILE A 352 21.35 -2.90 -17.07
N THR A 353 21.90 -3.48 -16.01
CA THR A 353 23.09 -4.32 -16.10
C THR A 353 22.88 -5.52 -17.01
N ARG A 354 21.71 -6.18 -16.90
CA ARG A 354 21.32 -7.30 -17.76
C ARG A 354 21.15 -6.83 -19.21
N ILE A 355 20.37 -5.76 -19.43
CA ILE A 355 20.12 -5.20 -20.76
C ILE A 355 21.43 -4.82 -21.47
N VAL A 356 22.35 -4.15 -20.75
CA VAL A 356 23.66 -3.76 -21.29
C VAL A 356 24.52 -5.00 -21.58
N SER A 357 24.54 -5.99 -20.70
CA SER A 357 25.27 -7.24 -20.92
C SER A 357 24.73 -8.01 -22.13
N ASP A 358 23.41 -8.15 -22.25
CA ASP A 358 22.76 -8.82 -23.36
C ASP A 358 23.05 -8.09 -24.67
N LEU A 359 23.05 -6.76 -24.65
CA LEU A 359 23.37 -5.98 -25.82
C LEU A 359 24.87 -5.99 -26.15
N GLN A 360 25.76 -5.98 -25.17
CA GLN A 360 27.20 -6.16 -25.38
C GLN A 360 27.50 -7.55 -25.95
N ASN A 361 26.83 -8.59 -25.46
CA ASN A 361 26.96 -9.94 -25.99
C ASN A 361 26.38 -10.03 -27.41
N ALA A 362 25.24 -9.41 -27.67
CA ALA A 362 24.66 -9.32 -29.00
C ALA A 362 25.55 -8.52 -29.96
N VAL A 363 26.11 -7.39 -29.52
CA VAL A 363 27.01 -6.55 -30.31
C VAL A 363 28.37 -7.22 -30.49
N ALA A 364 28.91 -7.93 -29.49
CA ALA A 364 30.13 -8.73 -29.64
C ALA A 364 29.91 -9.95 -30.56
N ALA A 365 28.71 -10.52 -30.55
CA ALA A 365 28.31 -11.56 -31.50
C ALA A 365 28.09 -11.00 -32.92
N LEU A 366 27.68 -9.74 -33.06
CA LEU A 366 27.44 -9.06 -34.33
C LEU A 366 28.68 -8.33 -34.90
N LEU A 367 29.59 -7.88 -34.05
CA LEU A 367 30.79 -7.11 -34.38
C LEU A 367 32.04 -7.87 -33.92
N SER A 368 32.46 -8.82 -34.76
CA SER A 368 33.90 -9.02 -34.97
C SER A 368 34.52 -7.69 -35.46
N PRO A 369 35.79 -7.39 -35.11
CA PRO A 369 36.23 -6.06 -34.72
C PRO A 369 36.26 -5.08 -35.89
N ARG A 370 35.27 -4.18 -35.96
CA ARG A 370 35.40 -2.88 -36.65
C ARG A 370 34.62 -1.79 -35.90
N GLU A 371 35.40 -0.84 -35.38
CA GLU A 371 35.11 0.54 -34.99
C GLU A 371 33.75 0.86 -34.34
N GLY A 372 33.80 0.93 -33.01
CA GLY A 372 33.33 2.08 -32.22
C GLY A 372 31.94 2.63 -32.52
N THR A 373 30.89 1.88 -32.19
CA THR A 373 29.54 2.45 -32.02
C THR A 373 29.20 2.47 -30.54
N ASP A 374 28.84 3.64 -29.99
CA ASP A 374 28.41 3.79 -28.60
C ASP A 374 26.98 3.28 -28.44
N VAL A 375 26.91 2.05 -27.96
CA VAL A 375 25.69 1.26 -27.76
C VAL A 375 24.79 1.85 -26.67
N GLY A 376 25.36 2.51 -25.66
CA GLY A 376 24.60 3.17 -24.59
C GLY A 376 23.78 4.35 -25.11
N ALA A 377 24.35 5.10 -26.04
CA ALA A 377 23.66 6.21 -26.70
C ALA A 377 22.47 5.74 -27.57
N LEU A 378 22.56 4.56 -28.21
CA LEU A 378 21.48 3.98 -29.02
C LEU A 378 20.29 3.50 -28.17
N LEU A 379 20.57 2.82 -27.04
CA LEU A 379 19.53 2.37 -26.11
C LEU A 379 18.80 3.53 -25.45
N ALA A 380 19.54 4.52 -24.94
CA ALA A 380 18.95 5.70 -24.33
C ALA A 380 18.05 6.43 -25.34
N ARG A 381 18.50 6.57 -26.60
CA ARG A 381 17.73 7.23 -27.66
C ARG A 381 16.48 6.45 -28.10
N SER A 382 16.51 5.13 -28.08
CA SER A 382 15.36 4.27 -28.38
C SER A 382 14.30 4.35 -27.27
N LEU A 383 14.72 4.28 -26.01
CA LEU A 383 13.83 4.33 -24.85
C LEU A 383 13.19 5.73 -24.66
N ILE A 384 13.95 6.80 -24.89
CA ILE A 384 13.43 8.18 -24.87
C ILE A 384 12.36 8.37 -25.97
N ARG A 385 12.60 7.83 -27.18
CA ARG A 385 11.64 7.96 -28.30
C ARG A 385 10.35 7.16 -28.12
N GLN A 386 10.42 5.95 -27.55
CA GLN A 386 9.22 5.16 -27.25
C GLN A 386 8.34 5.81 -26.17
N ALA A 387 8.94 6.58 -25.26
CA ALA A 387 8.21 7.34 -24.24
C ALA A 387 7.56 8.62 -24.78
N GLU A 388 8.07 9.21 -25.87
CA GLU A 388 7.66 10.54 -26.36
C GLU A 388 6.57 10.55 -27.44
N LYS A 389 6.40 9.50 -28.27
CA LYS A 389 5.61 9.63 -29.51
C LYS A 389 4.38 8.73 -29.72
N GLY A 390 4.06 7.79 -28.82
CA GLY A 390 3.09 6.75 -29.20
C GLY A 390 3.62 5.93 -30.40
N ALA A 391 2.75 5.18 -31.09
CA ALA A 391 3.15 4.19 -32.10
C ALA A 391 4.25 4.69 -33.07
N LEU A 392 5.20 3.81 -33.39
CA LEU A 392 6.33 4.08 -34.30
C LEU A 392 5.86 4.69 -35.62
N GLU A 393 6.45 5.80 -36.04
CA GLU A 393 6.18 6.36 -37.37
C GLU A 393 6.99 5.65 -38.47
N GLU A 394 6.55 5.79 -39.72
CA GLU A 394 7.09 5.08 -40.88
C GLU A 394 8.58 5.41 -41.15
N GLU A 395 9.02 6.62 -40.83
CA GLU A 395 10.45 7.00 -40.87
C GLU A 395 11.30 6.25 -39.83
N ASP A 396 10.74 5.97 -38.65
CA ASP A 396 11.44 5.20 -37.62
C ASP A 396 11.52 3.74 -38.04
N LEU A 397 10.43 3.19 -38.60
CA LEU A 397 10.43 1.87 -39.23
C LEU A 397 11.47 1.78 -40.34
N GLN A 398 11.65 2.81 -41.16
CA GLN A 398 12.68 2.81 -42.22
C GLN A 398 14.11 2.80 -41.67
N VAL A 399 14.40 3.52 -40.59
CA VAL A 399 15.71 3.47 -39.93
C VAL A 399 15.95 2.10 -39.29
N TYR A 400 14.93 1.53 -38.64
CA TYR A 400 14.97 0.18 -38.07
C TYR A 400 15.10 -0.91 -39.14
N HIS A 401 14.33 -0.84 -40.22
CA HIS A 401 14.42 -1.75 -41.37
C HIS A 401 15.76 -1.58 -42.12
N GLY A 402 16.32 -0.37 -42.17
CA GLY A 402 17.65 -0.12 -42.70
C GLY A 402 18.76 -0.72 -41.82
N LEU A 403 18.61 -0.68 -40.50
CA LEU A 403 19.50 -1.37 -39.56
C LEU A 403 19.33 -2.88 -39.61
N TYR A 404 18.09 -3.38 -39.57
CA TYR A 404 17.73 -4.79 -39.65
C TYR A 404 18.12 -5.42 -40.99
N GLY A 405 17.94 -4.69 -42.09
CA GLY A 405 18.37 -5.09 -43.43
C GLY A 405 19.89 -5.20 -43.54
N ARG A 406 20.64 -4.26 -42.97
CA ARG A 406 22.11 -4.33 -42.86
C ARG A 406 22.57 -5.49 -41.97
N LEU A 407 21.87 -5.75 -40.87
CA LEU A 407 22.12 -6.89 -39.98
C LEU A 407 21.83 -8.23 -40.68
N ARG A 408 20.74 -8.35 -41.44
CA ARG A 408 20.39 -9.56 -42.21
C ARG A 408 21.37 -9.84 -43.35
N GLN A 409 21.84 -8.81 -44.05
CA GLN A 409 22.85 -8.94 -45.10
C GLN A 409 24.23 -9.35 -44.57
N SER A 410 24.51 -9.09 -43.28
CA SER A 410 25.75 -9.52 -42.62
C SER A 410 25.78 -11.01 -42.24
N GLY A 411 24.72 -11.77 -42.53
CA GLY A 411 24.64 -13.21 -42.24
C GLY A 411 24.36 -13.57 -40.78
N ALA A 412 24.16 -12.57 -39.91
CA ALA A 412 23.70 -12.80 -38.55
C ALA A 412 22.23 -13.24 -38.57
N SER A 413 21.90 -14.36 -37.92
CA SER A 413 20.50 -14.67 -37.62
C SER A 413 20.01 -13.64 -36.61
N ALA A 414 19.45 -12.54 -37.09
CA ALA A 414 18.89 -11.51 -36.23
C ALA A 414 17.82 -12.15 -35.35
N ASP A 415 18.09 -12.21 -34.05
CA ASP A 415 17.22 -12.87 -33.11
C ASP A 415 15.89 -12.14 -33.06
N ARG A 416 14.80 -12.86 -33.36
CA ARG A 416 13.42 -12.37 -33.44
C ARG A 416 13.00 -11.62 -32.17
N ASN A 417 13.69 -11.91 -31.06
CA ASN A 417 13.53 -11.31 -29.75
C ASN A 417 13.89 -9.83 -29.71
N LEU A 418 14.95 -9.37 -30.40
CA LEU A 418 15.30 -7.94 -30.42
C LEU A 418 14.23 -7.13 -31.16
N TYR A 419 13.68 -7.68 -32.24
CA TYR A 419 12.58 -7.09 -33.00
C TYR A 419 11.30 -7.00 -32.15
N LEU A 420 10.93 -8.09 -31.46
CA LEU A 420 9.76 -8.10 -30.56
C LEU A 420 9.92 -7.17 -29.35
N TYR A 421 11.15 -7.04 -28.82
CA TYR A 421 11.48 -6.13 -27.71
C TYR A 421 11.35 -4.65 -28.12
N LEU A 422 11.67 -4.33 -29.37
CA LEU A 422 11.53 -2.97 -29.93
C LEU A 422 10.09 -2.61 -30.34
N HIS A 423 9.23 -3.61 -30.59
CA HIS A 423 7.85 -3.45 -31.03
C HIS A 423 6.79 -3.68 -29.93
N GLY A 424 7.19 -3.79 -28.66
CA GLY A 424 6.25 -3.89 -27.54
C GLY A 424 5.31 -5.11 -27.60
N GLY A 425 5.70 -6.18 -28.29
CA GLY A 425 4.91 -7.42 -28.38
C GLY A 425 3.62 -7.35 -29.21
N GLN A 426 3.31 -6.25 -29.91
CA GLN A 426 2.13 -6.14 -30.78
C GLN A 426 2.47 -6.35 -32.26
N VAL A 427 2.75 -7.59 -32.64
CA VAL A 427 2.69 -8.00 -34.05
C VAL A 427 2.05 -9.39 -34.10
N GLU A 428 0.80 -9.49 -34.56
CA GLU A 428 0.30 -10.78 -35.05
C GLU A 428 1.14 -11.18 -36.26
N PRO A 429 1.64 -12.43 -36.33
CA PRO A 429 2.48 -12.85 -37.44
C PRO A 429 1.65 -12.83 -38.72
N ASP A 430 2.01 -11.96 -39.66
CA ASP A 430 1.51 -12.03 -41.02
C ASP A 430 1.68 -13.45 -41.56
N ARG A 431 0.55 -14.04 -41.97
CA ARG A 431 0.46 -15.39 -42.52
C ARG A 431 1.14 -15.55 -43.90
N GLU A 432 1.78 -14.52 -44.43
CA GLU A 432 2.33 -14.52 -45.79
C GLU A 432 3.85 -14.67 -45.89
N LEU A 433 4.56 -14.95 -44.80
CA LEU A 433 6.00 -15.27 -44.85
C LEU A 433 6.25 -16.78 -44.67
N VAL A 434 5.57 -17.58 -45.50
CA VAL A 434 6.04 -18.89 -45.97
C VAL A 434 6.09 -18.83 -47.49
N ASN A 435 7.25 -18.40 -48.01
CA ASN A 435 7.84 -18.86 -49.27
C ASN A 435 9.32 -18.45 -49.29
#